data_AF-A0A661TNY9-F1
#
_entry.id   AF-A0A661TNY9-F1
#
_cell.length_a   1.000
_cell.length_b   1.000
_cell.length_c   1.000
_cell.angle_alpha   90.00
_cell.angle_beta   90.00
_cell.angle_gamma   90.00
#
_symmetry.space_group_name_H-M   'P 1'
#
loop_
_entity.id
_entity.type
_entity.pdbx_description
1 polymer ?
#
loop_
_entity_poly.entity_id
_entity_poly.type
_entity_poly.pdbx_seq_one_letter_code
_entity_poly.pdbx_strand_id
1 'polypeptide(L)'
;MRLIKTRDRRSHQMVRERRSFSNDFKKQVVESILSGSTTQAELAREHKISPILISRWKKDYKAGKFFENVSSQDMARLKLRIRDLERLVGRLTLENEMLKRARDLNTKEKKESLSIVTSRDWEQRKGGAK
;
A
#
# COMPACT_ATOMS: atom_id res chain seq x y z
N MET A 1 -66.46 -47.77 7.83
CA MET A 1 -65.39 -47.12 7.04
C MET A 1 -64.70 -46.07 7.90
N ARG A 2 -63.40 -46.22 8.21
CA ARG A 2 -62.63 -45.21 8.97
C ARG A 2 -61.84 -44.36 7.98
N LEU A 3 -62.20 -43.09 7.84
CA LEU A 3 -61.44 -42.12 7.05
C LEU A 3 -60.28 -41.59 7.91
N ILE A 4 -59.08 -42.05 7.60
CA ILE A 4 -57.84 -41.48 8.14
C ILE A 4 -57.61 -40.16 7.41
N LYS A 5 -57.93 -39.03 8.07
CA LYS A 5 -57.46 -37.71 7.62
C LYS A 5 -55.94 -37.69 7.74
N THR A 6 -55.26 -37.81 6.60
CA THR A 6 -53.83 -37.57 6.48
C THR A 6 -53.55 -36.12 6.86
N ARG A 7 -52.85 -35.92 7.98
CA ARG A 7 -52.44 -34.61 8.47
C ARG A 7 -51.27 -34.13 7.60
N ASP A 8 -51.59 -33.25 6.66
CA ASP A 8 -50.65 -32.51 5.83
C ASP A 8 -49.61 -31.79 6.71
N ARG A 9 -48.38 -32.31 6.73
CA ARG A 9 -47.20 -31.66 7.32
C ARG A 9 -46.55 -30.77 6.26
N ARG A 10 -47.20 -29.68 5.88
CA ARG A 10 -46.54 -28.58 5.18
C ARG A 10 -45.60 -27.86 6.14
N SER A 11 -44.35 -28.35 6.18
CA SER A 11 -43.21 -27.70 6.81
C SER A 11 -43.09 -26.27 6.30
N HIS A 12 -43.51 -25.31 7.12
CA HIS A 12 -43.30 -23.89 6.85
C HIS A 12 -41.80 -23.59 6.98
N GLN A 13 -41.07 -23.71 5.87
CA GLN A 13 -39.69 -23.29 5.77
C GLN A 13 -39.64 -21.76 5.88
N MET A 14 -39.52 -21.24 7.09
CA MET A 14 -39.25 -19.82 7.31
C MET A 14 -37.89 -19.50 6.69
N VAL A 15 -37.89 -18.72 5.60
CA VAL A 15 -36.67 -18.20 4.99
C VAL A 15 -35.99 -17.33 6.05
N ARG A 16 -34.86 -17.81 6.58
CA ARG A 16 -34.06 -17.00 7.50
C ARG A 16 -33.47 -15.84 6.73
N GLU A 17 -33.98 -14.63 6.98
CA GLU A 17 -33.41 -13.37 6.49
C GLU A 17 -31.91 -13.35 6.83
N ARG A 18 -31.06 -13.38 5.80
CA ARG A 18 -29.62 -13.37 6.01
C ARG A 18 -29.20 -11.93 6.30
N ARG A 19 -28.61 -11.71 7.48
CA ARG A 19 -28.02 -10.43 7.85
C ARG A 19 -26.97 -10.02 6.82
N SER A 20 -27.21 -8.92 6.11
CA SER A 20 -26.27 -8.31 5.17
C SER A 20 -25.56 -7.12 5.82
N PHE A 21 -24.38 -6.79 5.33
CA PHE A 21 -23.59 -5.64 5.80
C PHE A 21 -23.12 -4.85 4.57
N SER A 22 -23.12 -3.52 4.65
CA SER A 22 -22.59 -2.65 3.61
C SER A 22 -21.08 -2.84 3.46
N ASN A 23 -20.53 -2.52 2.28
CA ASN A 23 -19.09 -2.62 2.06
C ASN A 23 -18.32 -1.61 2.92
N ASP A 24 -18.86 -0.41 3.15
CA ASP A 24 -18.24 0.60 4.00
C ASP A 24 -18.15 0.15 5.46
N PHE A 25 -19.21 -0.47 5.98
CA PHE A 25 -19.18 -1.02 7.34
C PHE A 25 -18.12 -2.13 7.47
N LYS A 26 -18.03 -3.02 6.47
CA LYS A 26 -16.99 -4.06 6.47
C LYS A 26 -15.58 -3.48 6.41
N LYS A 27 -15.36 -2.42 5.61
CA LYS A 27 -14.06 -1.71 5.55
C LYS A 27 -13.71 -1.13 6.90
N GLN A 28 -14.61 -0.35 7.51
CA GLN A 28 -14.38 0.29 8.80
C GLN A 28 -13.97 -0.74 9.87
N VAL A 29 -14.69 -1.85 9.96
CA VAL A 29 -14.37 -2.94 10.91
C VAL A 29 -12.97 -3.52 10.65
N VAL A 30 -12.60 -3.72 9.39
CA VAL A 30 -11.27 -4.27 9.05
C VAL A 30 -10.16 -3.25 9.31
N GLU A 31 -10.37 -1.98 8.96
CA GLU A 31 -9.40 -0.90 9.16
C GLU A 31 -9.10 -0.67 10.64
N SER A 32 -10.10 -0.68 11.52
CA SER A 32 -9.91 -0.57 12.97
C SER A 32 -9.12 -1.73 13.59
N ILE A 33 -9.11 -2.90 12.93
CA ILE A 33 -8.27 -4.05 13.33
C ILE A 33 -6.84 -3.87 12.80
N LEU A 34 -6.70 -3.36 11.58
CA LEU A 34 -5.39 -3.17 10.94
C LEU A 34 -4.61 -1.99 11.54
N SER A 35 -5.30 -0.94 11.98
CA SER A 35 -4.72 0.18 12.72
C SER A 35 -4.25 -0.22 14.13
N GLY A 36 -4.72 -1.36 14.65
CA GLY A 36 -4.46 -1.82 16.01
C GLY A 36 -5.27 -1.08 17.08
N SER A 37 -6.20 -0.20 16.71
CA SER A 37 -7.02 0.55 17.68
C SER A 37 -7.97 -0.35 18.47
N THR A 38 -8.40 -1.46 17.87
CA THR A 38 -9.33 -2.43 18.47
C THR A 38 -9.00 -3.84 18.03
N THR A 39 -9.19 -4.80 18.92
CA THR A 39 -8.96 -6.21 18.61
C THR A 39 -10.16 -6.82 17.88
N GLN A 40 -9.91 -7.87 17.11
CA GLN A 40 -10.97 -8.63 16.42
C GLN A 40 -12.01 -9.20 17.39
N ALA A 41 -11.60 -9.58 18.60
CA ALA A 41 -12.49 -10.14 19.62
C ALA A 41 -13.43 -9.08 20.21
N GLU A 42 -12.95 -7.84 20.38
CA GLU A 42 -13.77 -6.72 20.86
C GLU A 42 -14.86 -6.37 19.84
N LEU A 43 -14.48 -6.16 18.58
CA LEU A 43 -15.44 -5.84 17.50
C LEU A 43 -16.46 -6.95 17.25
N ALA A 44 -16.04 -8.21 17.41
CA ALA A 44 -16.95 -9.35 17.32
C ALA A 44 -18.06 -9.29 18.40
N ARG A 45 -17.71 -8.93 19.64
CA ARG A 45 -18.66 -8.78 20.74
C ARG A 45 -19.54 -7.55 20.55
N GLU A 46 -18.93 -6.40 20.23
CA GLU A 46 -19.62 -5.11 20.09
C GLU A 46 -20.70 -5.15 19.01
N HIS A 47 -20.34 -5.60 17.80
CA HIS A 47 -21.27 -5.63 16.68
C HIS A 47 -22.08 -6.93 16.58
N LYS A 48 -21.85 -7.88 17.50
CA LYS A 48 -22.43 -9.24 17.50
C LYS A 48 -22.16 -9.94 16.17
N ILE A 49 -20.90 -9.92 15.74
CA ILE A 49 -20.42 -10.49 14.47
C ILE A 49 -19.51 -11.67 14.79
N SER A 50 -19.69 -12.76 14.05
CA SER A 50 -18.80 -13.93 14.21
C SER A 50 -17.34 -13.55 13.88
N PRO A 51 -16.37 -13.91 14.73
CA PRO A 51 -14.94 -13.69 14.43
C PRO A 51 -14.51 -14.30 13.10
N ILE A 52 -15.10 -15.44 12.70
CA ILE A 52 -14.82 -16.10 11.41
C ILE A 52 -15.24 -15.21 10.24
N LEU A 53 -16.38 -14.52 10.36
CA LEU A 53 -16.86 -13.59 9.34
C LEU A 53 -15.93 -12.38 9.21
N ILE A 54 -15.44 -11.85 10.33
CA ILE A 54 -14.43 -10.77 10.34
C ILE A 54 -13.13 -11.24 9.69
N SER A 55 -12.67 -12.47 9.97
CA SER A 55 -11.50 -13.05 9.29
C SER A 55 -11.70 -13.15 7.78
N ARG A 56 -12.90 -13.52 7.32
CA ARG A 56 -13.25 -13.51 5.89
C ARG A 56 -13.20 -12.08 5.32
N TRP A 57 -13.74 -11.09 6.03
CA TRP A 57 -13.68 -9.70 5.59
C TRP A 57 -12.24 -9.19 5.50
N LYS A 58 -11.34 -9.56 6.43
CA LYS A 58 -9.92 -9.23 6.32
C LYS A 58 -9.30 -9.79 5.02
N LYS A 59 -9.67 -11.01 4.61
CA LYS A 59 -9.22 -11.59 3.34
C LYS A 59 -9.80 -10.83 2.15
N ASP A 60 -11.10 -10.53 2.17
CA ASP A 60 -11.79 -9.81 1.10
C ASP A 60 -11.27 -8.35 0.96
N TYR A 61 -10.92 -7.68 2.06
CA TYR A 61 -10.28 -6.36 2.08
C TYR A 61 -8.91 -6.37 1.40
N LYS A 62 -8.05 -7.33 1.77
CA LYS A 62 -6.73 -7.50 1.15
C LYS A 62 -6.82 -7.82 -0.34
N ALA A 63 -7.87 -8.53 -0.74
CA ALA A 63 -8.15 -8.83 -2.14
C ALA A 63 -8.83 -7.67 -2.89
N GLY A 64 -9.08 -6.53 -2.23
CA GLY A 64 -9.67 -5.35 -2.85
C GLY A 64 -11.17 -5.46 -3.16
N LYS A 65 -11.89 -6.44 -2.61
CA LYS A 65 -13.30 -6.69 -2.96
C LYS A 65 -14.29 -5.70 -2.35
N PHE A 66 -13.85 -4.88 -1.39
CA PHE A 66 -14.70 -3.83 -0.82
C PHE A 66 -14.63 -2.51 -1.59
N PHE A 67 -13.67 -2.36 -2.52
CA PHE A 67 -13.67 -1.25 -3.45
C PHE A 67 -14.76 -1.53 -4.48
N GLU A 68 -15.96 -1.08 -4.14
CA GLU A 68 -17.14 -1.10 -4.98
C GLU A 68 -16.79 -0.44 -6.32
N ASN A 69 -16.98 -1.19 -7.40
CA ASN A 69 -17.02 -0.77 -8.81
C ASN A 69 -16.43 0.62 -9.07
N VAL A 70 -15.10 0.76 -9.00
CA VAL A 70 -14.44 1.93 -9.59
C VAL A 70 -14.92 1.96 -11.03
N SER A 71 -15.66 3.01 -11.39
CA SER A 71 -16.23 3.15 -12.73
C SER A 71 -15.12 2.87 -13.75
N SER A 72 -15.43 2.21 -14.86
CA SER A 72 -14.41 1.94 -15.90
C SER A 72 -13.67 3.21 -16.31
N GLN A 73 -14.33 4.37 -16.23
CA GLN A 73 -13.76 5.69 -16.42
C GLN A 73 -12.77 6.11 -15.33
N ASP A 74 -13.09 5.87 -14.05
CA ASP A 74 -12.20 6.17 -12.93
C ASP A 74 -10.96 5.26 -12.94
N MET A 75 -11.12 3.98 -13.32
CA MET A 75 -10.00 3.07 -13.52
C MET A 75 -9.08 3.55 -14.67
N ALA A 76 -9.65 4.01 -15.78
CA ALA A 76 -8.88 4.54 -16.90
C ALA A 76 -8.10 5.81 -16.50
N ARG A 77 -8.74 6.73 -15.76
CA ARG A 77 -8.10 7.93 -15.22
C ARG A 77 -6.95 7.58 -14.27
N LEU A 78 -7.16 6.60 -13.38
CA LEU A 78 -6.13 6.18 -12.43
C LEU A 78 -4.93 5.55 -13.15
N LYS A 79 -5.16 4.73 -14.18
CA LYS A 79 -4.10 4.16 -15.02
C LYS A 79 -3.29 5.22 -15.75
N LEU A 80 -3.95 6.25 -16.30
CA LEU A 80 -3.25 7.38 -16.92
C LEU A 80 -2.36 8.10 -15.91
N ARG A 81 -2.88 8.34 -14.70
CA ARG A 81 -2.10 8.98 -13.64
C ARG A 81 -0.90 8.14 -13.21
N ILE A 82 -1.07 6.82 -13.09
CA ILE A 82 0.03 5.89 -12.79
C ILE A 82 1.12 6.01 -13.85
N ARG A 83 0.76 5.91 -15.13
CA ARG A 83 1.72 6.01 -16.24
C ARG A 83 2.50 7.33 -16.21
N ASP A 84 1.82 8.44 -15.94
CA ASP A 84 2.47 9.74 -15.90
C ASP A 84 3.41 9.87 -14.68
N LEU A 85 3.04 9.27 -13.54
CA LEU A 85 3.91 9.20 -12.37
C LEU A 85 5.13 8.30 -12.61
N GLU A 86 4.96 7.13 -13.22
CA GLU A 86 6.07 6.23 -13.57
C GLU A 86 7.08 6.92 -14.48
N ARG A 87 6.61 7.69 -15.48
CA ARG A 87 7.48 8.50 -16.34
C ARG A 87 8.24 9.57 -15.56
N LEU A 88 7.58 10.25 -14.63
CA LEU A 88 8.21 11.28 -13.82
C LEU A 88 9.28 10.68 -12.89
N VAL A 89 8.97 9.54 -12.25
CA VAL A 89 9.93 8.77 -11.44
C VAL A 89 11.14 8.37 -12.27
N GLY A 90 10.94 7.88 -13.50
CA GLY A 90 12.05 7.55 -14.41
C GLY A 90 12.95 8.75 -14.72
N ARG A 91 12.34 9.90 -15.04
CA ARG A 91 13.09 11.14 -15.30
C ARG A 91 13.92 11.58 -14.08
N LEU A 92 13.29 11.64 -12.91
CA LEU A 92 13.94 12.03 -11.67
C LEU A 92 15.05 11.05 -11.26
N THR A 93 14.90 9.76 -11.58
CA THR A 93 15.93 8.76 -11.32
C THR A 93 17.18 9.02 -12.15
N LEU A 94 17.00 9.25 -13.46
CA LEU A 94 18.12 9.56 -14.36
C LEU A 94 18.82 10.87 -13.98
N GLU A 95 18.06 11.92 -13.64
CA GLU A 95 18.61 13.18 -13.17
C GLU A 95 19.43 13.01 -11.90
N ASN A 96 18.92 12.24 -10.92
CA ASN A 96 19.66 11.91 -9.70
C ASN A 96 20.96 11.14 -9.99
N GLU A 97 20.94 10.18 -10.92
CA GLU A 97 22.15 9.45 -11.29
C GLU A 97 23.19 10.37 -11.94
N MET A 98 22.78 11.26 -12.84
CA MET A 98 23.66 12.24 -13.47
C MET A 98 24.28 13.17 -12.43
N LEU A 99 23.48 13.72 -11.51
CA LEU A 99 23.96 14.59 -10.45
C LEU A 99 24.96 13.88 -9.52
N LYS A 100 24.69 12.62 -9.16
CA LYS A 100 25.63 11.80 -8.37
C LYS A 100 26.96 11.60 -9.10
N ARG A 101 26.94 11.27 -10.39
CA ARG A 101 28.16 11.12 -11.21
C ARG A 101 28.95 12.43 -11.30
N ALA A 102 28.28 13.55 -11.55
CA ALA A 102 28.91 14.87 -11.61
C ALA A 102 29.56 15.25 -10.27
N ARG A 103 28.88 14.99 -9.15
CA ARG A 103 29.43 15.17 -7.81
C ARG A 103 30.69 14.33 -7.62
N ASP A 104 30.63 13.05 -7.98
CA ASP A 104 31.74 12.13 -7.78
C ASP A 104 32.97 12.54 -8.59
N LEU A 105 32.80 13.00 -9.83
CA LEU A 105 33.88 13.57 -10.65
C LEU A 105 34.52 14.79 -9.99
N ASN A 106 33.72 15.76 -9.54
CA ASN A 106 34.22 16.95 -8.84
C ASN A 106 35.00 16.57 -7.56
N THR A 107 34.55 15.55 -6.82
CA THR A 107 35.32 15.06 -5.66
C THR A 107 36.65 14.40 -6.03
N LYS A 108 36.74 13.77 -7.21
CA LYS A 108 38.00 13.19 -7.71
C LYS A 108 38.96 14.28 -8.15
N GLU A 109 38.50 15.25 -8.94
CA GLU A 109 39.31 16.40 -9.38
C GLU A 109 39.87 17.18 -8.19
N LYS A 110 39.08 17.40 -7.13
CA LYS A 110 39.56 18.02 -5.89
C LYS A 110 40.66 17.20 -5.20
N LYS A 111 40.52 15.87 -5.15
CA LYS A 111 41.54 14.98 -4.55
C LYS A 111 42.83 14.94 -5.37
N GLU A 112 42.72 14.91 -6.70
CA GLU A 112 43.86 14.93 -7.62
C GLU A 112 44.61 16.26 -7.55
N SER A 113 43.89 17.39 -7.52
CA SER A 113 44.47 18.72 -7.32
C SER A 113 45.20 18.84 -5.97
N LEU A 114 44.65 18.22 -4.92
CA LEU A 114 45.29 18.15 -3.60
C LEU A 114 46.49 17.19 -3.58
N SER A 115 46.54 16.19 -4.47
CA SER A 115 47.61 15.19 -4.54
C SER A 115 48.81 15.64 -5.38
N ILE A 116 48.60 16.50 -6.37
CA ILE A 116 49.67 17.05 -7.24
C ILE A 116 50.62 17.96 -6.47
N VAL A 117 50.16 18.56 -5.36
CA VAL A 117 51.04 19.27 -4.42
C VAL A 117 51.88 18.26 -3.64
N THR A 118 52.92 17.75 -4.30
CA THR A 118 53.91 16.84 -3.71
C THR A 118 55.03 17.65 -3.08
N SER A 119 55.69 17.09 -2.05
CA SER A 119 56.71 17.79 -1.25
C SER A 119 57.87 18.42 -2.06
N ARG A 120 58.14 17.94 -3.29
CA ARG A 120 59.14 18.56 -4.20
C ARG A 120 58.78 19.98 -4.64
N ASP A 121 57.49 20.30 -4.80
CA ASP A 121 57.04 21.63 -5.25
C ASP A 121 57.16 22.69 -4.15
N TRP A 122 57.07 22.29 -2.87
CA TRP A 122 57.24 23.20 -1.73
C TRP A 122 58.70 23.61 -1.50
N GLU A 123 59.66 22.73 -1.80
CA GLU A 123 61.09 23.02 -1.71
C GLU A 123 61.55 23.99 -2.81
N GLN A 124 60.94 23.95 -3.99
CA GLN A 124 61.25 24.86 -5.10
C GLN A 124 60.77 26.31 -4.86
N ARG A 125 59.71 26.52 -4.06
CA ARG A 125 59.12 27.85 -3.80
C ARG A 125 59.80 28.65 -2.68
N LYS A 126 60.64 28.05 -1.83
CA LYS A 126 61.34 28.73 -0.73
C LYS A 126 62.75 29.25 -1.07
N GLY A 127 63.22 29.08 -2.30
CA GLY A 127 64.58 29.46 -2.71
C GLY A 127 64.72 30.83 -3.39
N GLY A 128 63.88 31.82 -3.07
CA GLY A 128 63.86 33.09 -3.80
C GLY A 128 63.37 34.29 -3.01
N ALA A 129 64.16 34.73 -2.02
CA ALA A 129 64.16 36.11 -1.55
C ALA A 129 65.60 36.45 -1.13
N LYS A 130 66.11 37.57 -1.64
CA LYS A 130 67.48 38.07 -1.48
C LYS A 130 67.90 38.25 -0.03
#